data_AF-A0A1G9FWG1-F1
#
_entry.id   AF-A0A1G9FWG1-F1
#
_cell.length_a   1.000
_cell.length_b   1.000
_cell.length_c   1.000
_cell.angle_alpha   90.00
_cell.angle_beta   90.00
_cell.angle_gamma   90.00
#
_symmetry.space_group_name_H-M   'P 1'
#
loop_
_entity.id
_entity.type
_entity.pdbx_description
1 polymer ?
#
loop_
_entity_poly.entity_id
_entity_poly.type
_entity_poly.pdbx_seq_one_letter_code
_entity_poly.pdbx_strand_id
1 'polypeptide(L)'
;MRDLSLKQVDFGEFTIRYFVIENVPYFCPEDINAVMATASEELAVGENAVWDKVEVGRRIFSNDLFFEWFAVQFEGYDYAEDIVIPDPLPW
;
A
#
# COMPACT_ATOMS: atom_id res chain seq x y z
N MET A 1 -2.71 10.31 -21.18
CA MET A 1 -1.79 9.26 -20.68
C MET A 1 -1.89 9.32 -19.17
N ARG A 2 -2.36 8.27 -18.48
CA ARG A 2 -2.35 8.25 -17.01
C ARG A 2 -0.88 8.18 -16.58
N ASP A 3 -0.48 9.08 -15.70
CA ASP A 3 0.88 9.09 -15.16
C ASP A 3 1.02 7.93 -14.15
N LEU A 4 1.51 6.78 -14.62
CA LEU A 4 1.81 5.60 -13.80
C LEU A 4 3.26 5.65 -13.35
N SER A 5 3.65 6.73 -12.69
CA SER A 5 4.96 6.85 -12.08
C SER A 5 4.99 6.09 -10.77
N LEU A 6 5.88 5.10 -10.68
CA LEU A 6 6.15 4.36 -9.44
C LEU A 6 6.71 5.33 -8.38
N LYS A 7 6.05 5.39 -7.23
CA LYS A 7 6.49 6.14 -6.06
C LYS A 7 6.96 5.20 -4.97
N GLN A 8 7.84 5.70 -4.11
CA GLN A 8 8.42 4.97 -3.00
C GLN A 8 8.43 5.85 -1.76
N VAL A 9 8.19 5.25 -0.60
CA VAL A 9 8.47 5.84 0.71
C VAL A 9 9.15 4.81 1.59
N ASP A 10 9.94 5.26 2.56
CA ASP A 10 10.62 4.36 3.49
C ASP A 10 9.98 4.39 4.87
N PHE A 11 9.78 3.21 5.45
CA PHE A 11 9.42 2.98 6.84
C PHE A 11 10.52 2.15 7.52
N GLY A 12 11.41 2.80 8.26
CA GLY A 12 12.58 2.13 8.84
C GLY A 12 13.51 1.60 7.73
N GLU A 13 13.64 0.27 7.65
CA GLU A 13 14.42 -0.43 6.61
C GLU A 13 13.57 -0.90 5.42
N PHE A 14 12.25 -0.69 5.46
CA PHE A 14 11.32 -1.16 4.44
C PHE A 14 11.01 -0.06 3.44
N THR A 15 11.18 -0.36 2.15
CA THR A 15 10.70 0.50 1.07
C THR A 15 9.32 0.05 0.63
N ILE A 16 8.35 0.97 0.67
CA ILE A 16 6.97 0.75 0.25
C ILE A 16 6.74 1.38 -1.12
N ARG A 17 6.46 0.55 -2.12
CA ARG A 17 6.11 0.97 -3.48
C ARG A 17 4.61 1.20 -3.62
N TYR A 18 4.28 2.29 -4.32
CA TYR A 18 2.90 2.63 -4.62
C TYR A 18 2.76 3.44 -5.91
N PHE A 19 1.60 3.35 -6.54
CA PHE A 19 1.17 4.24 -7.62
C PHE A 19 0.11 5.20 -7.11
N VAL A 20 -0.07 6.34 -7.78
CA VAL A 20 -1.20 7.24 -7.52
C VAL A 20 -2.00 7.40 -8.81
N ILE A 21 -3.27 7.01 -8.79
CA ILE A 21 -4.21 7.15 -9.91
C ILE A 21 -5.39 7.96 -9.40
N GLU A 22 -5.67 9.11 -10.02
CA GLU A 22 -6.84 9.94 -9.66
C GLU A 22 -6.88 10.28 -8.15
N ASN A 23 -5.71 10.60 -7.58
CA ASN A 23 -5.48 10.87 -6.15
C ASN A 23 -5.66 9.65 -5.20
N VAL A 24 -5.84 8.44 -5.73
CA VAL A 24 -5.91 7.21 -4.95
C VAL A 24 -4.56 6.47 -4.99
N PRO A 25 -3.97 6.12 -3.83
CA PRO A 25 -2.72 5.39 -3.76
C PRO A 25 -2.98 3.88 -3.77
N TYR A 26 -2.19 3.16 -4.57
CA TYR A 26 -2.23 1.71 -4.70
C TYR A 26 -0.88 1.12 -4.34
N PHE A 27 -0.87 0.24 -3.36
CA PHE A 27 0.31 -0.29 -2.70
C PHE A 27 0.63 -1.71 -3.19
N CYS A 28 1.92 -2.01 -3.26
CA CYS A 28 2.45 -3.34 -3.47
C CYS A 28 2.21 -4.17 -2.20
N PRO A 29 1.39 -5.24 -2.23
CA PRO A 29 1.12 -6.04 -1.04
C PRO A 29 2.35 -6.71 -0.45
N GLU A 30 3.33 -7.07 -1.27
CA GLU A 30 4.57 -7.71 -0.85
C GLU A 30 5.37 -6.80 0.08
N ASP A 31 5.42 -5.51 -0.22
CA ASP A 31 6.14 -4.53 0.60
C ASP A 31 5.44 -4.33 1.96
N ILE A 32 4.10 -4.29 1.97
CA ILE A 32 3.29 -4.22 3.20
C ILE A 32 3.46 -5.49 4.04
N ASN A 33 3.46 -6.66 3.39
CA ASN A 33 3.63 -7.95 4.06
C ASN A 33 5.03 -8.08 4.66
N ALA A 34 6.06 -7.55 4.01
CA ALA A 34 7.42 -7.51 4.57
C ALA A 34 7.48 -6.73 5.90
N VAL A 35 6.77 -5.61 6.00
CA VAL A 35 6.64 -4.87 7.26
C VAL A 35 5.89 -5.71 8.30
N MET A 36 4.75 -6.30 7.94
CA MET A 36 3.93 -7.07 8.88
C MET A 36 4.60 -8.36 9.37
N ALA A 37 5.44 -8.98 8.55
CA ALA A 37 6.23 -10.13 8.94
C ALA A 37 7.16 -9.83 10.14
N THR A 38 7.64 -8.59 10.29
CA THR A 38 8.42 -8.19 11.48
C THR A 38 7.58 -8.13 12.76
N ALA A 39 6.28 -7.89 12.63
CA ALA A 39 5.33 -7.97 13.73
C ALA A 39 4.88 -9.42 14.02
N SER A 40 5.50 -10.43 13.37
CA SER A 40 5.11 -11.85 13.42
C SER A 40 3.70 -12.12 12.88
N GLU A 41 3.24 -11.28 11.94
CA GLU A 41 1.96 -11.45 11.25
C GLU A 41 2.17 -11.69 9.77
N GLU A 42 1.67 -12.82 9.27
CA GLU A 42 1.64 -13.11 7.84
C GLU A 42 0.31 -12.69 7.25
N LEU A 43 0.35 -11.77 6.28
CA LEU A 43 -0.83 -11.39 5.52
C LEU A 43 -1.01 -12.37 4.35
N ALA A 44 -2.23 -12.87 4.17
CA ALA A 44 -2.59 -13.60 2.96
C ALA A 44 -2.58 -12.63 1.76
N VAL A 45 -1.49 -12.63 1.00
CA VAL A 45 -1.40 -11.92 -0.29
C VAL A 45 -1.98 -12.83 -1.36
N GLY A 46 -3.12 -12.44 -1.93
CA GLY A 46 -3.63 -13.11 -3.14
C GLY A 46 -2.72 -12.82 -4.32
N GLU A 47 -2.50 -13.81 -5.19
CA GLU A 47 -1.73 -13.64 -6.43
C GLU A 47 -2.31 -12.46 -7.23
N ASN A 48 -1.54 -11.37 -7.36
CA ASN A 48 -1.88 -10.15 -8.13
C ASN A 48 -2.88 -9.18 -7.49
N ALA A 49 -3.10 -9.24 -6.18
CA ALA A 49 -3.83 -8.16 -5.53
C ALA A 49 -2.99 -6.88 -5.50
N VAL A 50 -3.64 -5.73 -5.61
CA VAL A 50 -3.05 -4.43 -5.26
C VAL A 50 -4.00 -3.82 -4.25
N TRP A 51 -3.46 -3.13 -3.25
CA TRP A 51 -4.27 -2.65 -2.12
C TRP A 51 -4.36 -1.14 -2.16
N ASP A 52 -5.55 -0.60 -1.92
CA ASP A 52 -5.70 0.83 -1.65
C ASP A 52 -5.39 1.13 -0.18
N LYS A 53 -5.43 2.41 0.21
CA LYS A 53 -5.14 2.80 1.59
C LYS A 53 -6.07 2.17 2.63
N VAL A 54 -7.33 1.90 2.28
CA VAL A 54 -8.32 1.31 3.21
C VAL A 54 -7.98 -0.16 3.44
N GLU A 55 -7.67 -0.88 2.37
CA GLU A 55 -7.36 -2.30 2.41
C GLU A 55 -6.01 -2.58 3.10
N VAL A 56 -5.02 -1.68 2.93
CA VAL A 56 -3.79 -1.68 3.73
C VAL A 56 -4.09 -1.40 5.20
N GLY A 57 -4.84 -0.33 5.50
CA GLY A 57 -5.19 0.04 6.88
C GLY A 57 -5.84 -1.09 7.67
N ARG A 58 -6.73 -1.86 7.03
CA ARG A 58 -7.38 -3.04 7.62
C ARG A 58 -6.46 -4.22 7.92
N ARG A 59 -5.27 -4.27 7.30
CA ARG A 59 -4.30 -5.35 7.48
C ARG A 59 -3.21 -5.00 8.48
N ILE A 60 -2.89 -3.73 8.59
CA ILE A 60 -1.78 -3.26 9.42
C ILE A 60 -2.22 -2.74 10.79
N PHE A 61 -3.53 -2.73 11.09
CA PHE A 61 -4.08 -2.16 12.34
C PHE A 61 -3.54 -2.79 13.62
N SER A 62 -2.99 -4.00 13.54
CA SER A 62 -2.32 -4.73 14.63
C SER A 62 -0.89 -4.24 14.89
N ASN A 63 -0.28 -3.54 13.93
CA ASN A 63 1.03 -2.91 14.06
C ASN A 63 0.85 -1.40 14.27
N ASP A 64 0.63 -0.98 15.51
CA ASP A 64 0.32 0.41 15.89
C ASP A 64 1.31 1.42 15.30
N LEU A 65 2.61 1.12 15.38
CA LEU A 65 3.66 2.02 14.87
C LEU A 65 3.55 2.22 13.35
N PHE A 66 3.36 1.12 12.62
CA PHE A 66 3.23 1.19 11.17
C PHE A 66 1.90 1.83 10.76
N PHE A 67 0.82 1.53 11.48
CA PHE A 67 -0.50 2.10 11.25
C PHE A 67 -0.52 3.63 11.44
N GLU A 68 0.04 4.13 12.55
CA GLU A 68 0.14 5.57 12.82
C GLU A 68 0.98 6.28 11.75
N TRP A 69 2.15 5.73 11.42
CA TRP A 69 3.00 6.28 10.36
C TRP A 69 2.28 6.30 9.01
N PHE A 70 1.59 5.21 8.65
CA PHE A 70 0.89 5.07 7.38
C PHE A 70 -0.24 6.09 7.26
N ALA A 71 -1.02 6.28 8.34
CA ALA A 71 -2.10 7.25 8.38
C ALA A 71 -1.63 8.69 8.14
N VAL A 72 -0.49 9.08 8.72
CA VAL A 72 0.12 10.41 8.51
C VAL A 72 0.72 10.52 7.12
N GLN A 73 1.47 9.52 6.68
CA GLN A 73 2.20 9.54 5.40
C GLN A 73 1.27 9.69 4.19
N PHE A 74 0.07 9.11 4.28
CA PHE A 74 -0.93 9.13 3.20
C PHE A 74 -2.14 10.02 3.53
N GLU A 75 -1.98 10.95 4.48
CA GLU A 75 -2.96 12.00 4.74
C GLU A 75 -3.15 12.88 3.49
N GLY A 76 -4.40 13.10 3.10
CA GLY A 76 -4.76 13.91 1.92
C GLY A 76 -4.94 13.16 0.60
N TYR A 77 -4.58 11.88 0.55
CA TYR A 77 -4.94 11.00 -0.57
C TYR A 77 -6.37 10.47 -0.43
N ASP A 78 -7.01 10.10 -1.53
CA ASP A 78 -8.35 9.50 -1.56
C ASP A 78 -8.28 7.96 -1.43
N TYR A 79 -9.42 7.27 -1.44
CA TYR A 79 -9.53 5.81 -1.47
C TYR A 79 -10.29 5.36 -2.72
N ALA A 80 -10.14 4.09 -3.10
CA ALA A 80 -10.75 3.58 -4.32
C ALA A 80 -12.26 3.41 -4.13
N GLU A 81 -13.07 4.06 -4.98
CA GLU A 81 -14.50 3.75 -5.07
C GLU A 81 -14.78 2.69 -6.15
N ASP A 82 -14.21 2.82 -7.36
CA ASP A 82 -14.46 1.89 -8.49
C ASP A 82 -13.32 1.87 -9.55
N ILE A 83 -12.07 2.16 -9.16
CA ILE A 83 -10.99 2.32 -10.14
C ILE A 83 -10.48 0.97 -10.66
N VAL A 84 -10.52 0.82 -11.99
CA VAL A 84 -9.86 -0.27 -12.72
C VAL A 84 -8.37 0.02 -12.81
N ILE A 85 -7.58 -0.83 -12.17
CA ILE A 85 -6.11 -0.76 -12.14
C ILE A 85 -5.58 -1.64 -13.28
N PRO A 86 -4.59 -1.17 -14.05
CA PRO A 86 -3.95 -2.01 -15.05
C PRO A 86 -3.23 -3.19 -14.39
N ASP A 87 -3.56 -4.41 -14.82
CA ASP A 87 -2.95 -5.67 -14.36
C ASP A 87 -2.07 -6.26 -15.49
N PRO A 88 -0.80 -6.63 -15.21
CA PRO A 88 -0.04 -6.39 -13.98
C PRO A 88 0.50 -4.97 -13.88
N LEU A 89 0.62 -4.45 -12.65
CA LEU A 89 1.36 -3.21 -12.40
C LEU A 89 2.88 -3.47 -12.47
N PRO A 90 3.67 -2.58 -13.11
CA PRO A 90 5.12 -2.70 -13.18
C PRO A 90 5.75 -2.24 -11.87
N TRP A 91 5.66 -3.07 -10.84
CA TRP A 91 6.29 -2.84 -9.53
C TRP A 91 7.82 -2.78 -9.58
#